data_AF-A0A1T4NX90-F1
#
_entry.id   AF-A0A1T4NX90-F1
#
_cell.length_a   1.000
_cell.length_b   1.000
_cell.length_c   1.000
_cell.angle_alpha   90.00
_cell.angle_beta   90.00
_cell.angle_gamma   90.00
#
_symmetry.space_group_name_H-M   'P 1'
#
loop_
_entity.id
_entity.type
_entity.pdbx_description
1 polymer ?
#
loop_
_entity_poly.entity_id
_entity_poly.type
_entity_poly.pdbx_seq_one_letter_code
_entity_poly.pdbx_strand_id
1 'polypeptide(L)'
;MLAATILGRLATEDNNALRFLKERVSTDENWRVQEMLAKAFDEVCKHRGYEVSLPLIEEWLNDNNPNVVRAVMEGLRIWTSRPFFKENPAIAIALIAKHKANKSEYLRKSVGNALKDISKKHRELIRAEVRQWDLSNPRISFTYKLTAKLLK
;
A
#
# COMPACT_ATOMS: atom_id res chain seq x y z
N MET A 1 18.91 -4.58 -6.61
CA MET A 1 17.97 -5.52 -5.95
C MET A 1 18.51 -6.07 -4.63
N LEU A 2 19.67 -6.75 -4.59
CA LEU A 2 20.24 -7.30 -3.35
C LEU A 2 20.45 -6.25 -2.25
N ALA A 3 21.04 -5.09 -2.61
CA ALA A 3 21.25 -3.98 -1.67
C ALA A 3 19.95 -3.53 -0.98
N ALA A 4 18.85 -3.36 -1.74
CA ALA A 4 17.54 -2.99 -1.18
C ALA A 4 16.99 -4.06 -0.21
N THR A 5 17.28 -5.34 -0.46
CA THR A 5 16.89 -6.44 0.45
C THR A 5 17.68 -6.37 1.76
N ILE A 6 19.00 -6.14 1.69
CA ILE A 6 19.86 -5.98 2.88
C ILE A 6 19.42 -4.75 3.67
N LEU A 7 19.21 -3.62 3.01
CA LEU A 7 18.71 -2.39 3.63
C LEU A 7 17.36 -2.60 4.31
N GLY A 8 16.44 -3.38 3.73
CA GLY A 8 15.17 -3.74 4.37
C GLY A 8 15.33 -4.44 5.70
N ARG A 9 16.30 -5.36 5.81
CA ARG A 9 16.62 -6.04 7.07
C ARG A 9 17.28 -5.11 8.08
N LEU A 10 18.16 -4.22 7.65
CA LEU A 10 18.77 -3.24 8.54
C LEU A 10 17.74 -2.21 9.06
N ALA A 11 16.81 -1.80 8.20
CA ALA A 11 15.79 -0.81 8.52
C ALA A 11 14.80 -1.25 9.61
N THR A 12 14.76 -2.54 9.97
CA THR A 12 13.93 -3.02 11.08
C THR A 12 14.35 -2.35 12.39
N GLU A 13 15.66 -2.12 12.57
CA GLU A 13 16.28 -1.57 13.79
C GLU A 13 16.99 -0.22 13.55
N ASP A 14 17.44 0.07 12.32
CA ASP A 14 18.17 1.29 11.98
C ASP A 14 17.33 2.29 11.17
N ASN A 15 17.01 3.43 11.77
CA ASN A 15 16.27 4.50 11.12
C ASN A 15 17.05 5.19 9.98
N ASN A 16 18.38 5.12 9.96
CA ASN A 16 19.17 5.62 8.82
C ASN A 16 18.97 4.74 7.59
N ALA A 17 18.96 3.42 7.76
CA ALA A 17 18.64 2.49 6.68
C ALA A 17 17.20 2.68 6.18
N LEU A 18 16.24 2.88 7.09
CA LEU A 18 14.85 3.21 6.72
C LEU A 18 14.75 4.50 5.91
N ARG A 19 15.44 5.56 6.35
CA ARG A 19 15.53 6.83 5.61
C ARG A 19 16.17 6.63 4.23
N PHE A 20 17.21 5.82 4.13
CA PHE A 20 17.87 5.53 2.85
C PHE A 20 16.93 4.80 1.88
N LEU A 21 16.14 3.83 2.37
CA LEU A 21 15.08 3.20 1.57
C LEU A 21 14.09 4.24 1.04
N LYS A 22 13.65 5.15 1.92
CA LYS A 22 12.66 6.18 1.60
C LYS A 22 13.19 7.22 0.60
N GLU A 23 14.41 7.74 0.80
CA GLU A 23 14.92 8.90 0.07
C GLU A 23 15.77 8.55 -1.15
N ARG A 24 16.42 7.37 -1.16
CA ARG A 24 17.36 6.97 -2.21
C ARG A 24 16.86 5.79 -3.03
N VAL A 25 16.37 4.72 -2.39
CA VAL A 25 15.89 3.54 -3.14
C VAL A 25 14.60 3.85 -3.89
N SER A 26 13.73 4.71 -3.34
CA SER A 26 12.49 5.14 -4.01
C SER A 26 12.70 5.96 -5.29
N THR A 27 13.91 6.44 -5.56
CA THR A 27 14.24 7.18 -6.78
C THR A 27 14.88 6.30 -7.87
N ASP A 28 15.09 5.02 -7.60
CA ASP A 28 15.67 4.08 -8.57
C ASP A 28 14.71 3.87 -9.77
N GLU A 29 15.22 4.02 -10.99
CA GLU A 29 14.43 3.90 -12.21
C GLU A 29 14.02 2.46 -12.52
N ASN A 30 14.72 1.47 -11.96
CA ASN A 30 14.45 0.07 -12.22
C ASN A 30 13.24 -0.40 -11.40
N TRP A 31 12.15 -0.72 -12.09
CA TRP A 31 10.92 -1.20 -11.47
C TRP A 31 11.13 -2.41 -10.55
N ARG A 32 12.10 -3.30 -10.84
CA ARG A 32 12.39 -4.45 -9.97
C ARG A 32 13.01 -4.03 -8.64
N VAL A 33 13.71 -2.90 -8.59
CA VAL A 33 14.21 -2.31 -7.33
C VAL A 33 13.05 -1.74 -6.53
N GLN A 34 12.06 -1.11 -7.19
CA GLN A 34 10.84 -0.66 -6.51
C GLN A 34 10.02 -1.81 -5.91
N GLU A 35 10.01 -2.98 -6.56
CA GLU A 35 9.44 -4.19 -5.94
C GLU A 35 10.22 -4.64 -4.69
N MET A 36 11.54 -4.44 -4.65
CA MET A 36 12.32 -4.73 -3.45
C MET A 36 12.09 -3.70 -2.35
N LEU A 37 11.87 -2.42 -2.69
CA LEU A 37 11.47 -1.39 -1.73
C LEU A 37 10.14 -1.74 -1.05
N ALA A 38 9.16 -2.21 -1.82
CA ALA A 38 7.88 -2.66 -1.28
C ALA A 38 8.04 -3.82 -0.29
N LYS A 39 8.86 -4.83 -0.64
CA LYS A 39 9.17 -5.95 0.26
C LYS A 39 9.95 -5.52 1.50
N ALA A 40 10.88 -4.60 1.35
CA ALA A 40 11.65 -4.05 2.47
C ALA A 40 10.73 -3.33 3.47
N PHE A 41 9.76 -2.54 2.97
CA PHE A 41 8.79 -1.87 3.82
C PHE A 41 7.89 -2.85 4.59
N ASP A 42 7.41 -3.92 3.93
CA ASP A 42 6.65 -4.99 4.60
C ASP A 42 7.49 -5.69 5.68
N GLU A 43 8.78 -5.94 5.43
CA GLU A 43 9.69 -6.55 6.42
C GLU A 43 9.86 -5.66 7.67
N VAL A 44 9.99 -4.35 7.49
CA VAL A 44 10.03 -3.39 8.62
C VAL A 44 8.75 -3.45 9.43
N CYS A 45 7.59 -3.40 8.77
CA CYS A 45 6.29 -3.48 9.46
C CYS A 45 6.09 -4.82 10.17
N LYS A 46 6.54 -5.91 9.54
CA LYS A 46 6.47 -7.26 10.10
C LYS A 46 7.30 -7.41 11.37
N HIS A 47 8.52 -6.88 11.35
CA HIS A 47 9.43 -6.95 12.50
C HIS A 47 8.95 -6.07 13.66
N ARG A 48 8.59 -4.81 13.38
CA ARG A 48 8.16 -3.85 14.41
C ARG A 48 6.74 -4.11 14.92
N GLY A 49 5.93 -4.83 14.15
CA GLY A 49 4.49 -5.00 14.35
C GLY A 49 3.69 -4.01 13.51
N TYR A 50 2.67 -4.50 12.81
CA TYR A 50 1.86 -3.70 11.87
C TYR A 50 1.05 -2.60 12.57
N GLU A 51 0.52 -2.87 13.77
CA GLU A 51 -0.16 -1.86 14.59
C GLU A 51 0.79 -0.73 15.03
N VAL A 52 1.95 -1.10 15.57
CA VAL A 52 2.99 -0.17 16.00
C VAL A 52 3.52 0.65 14.82
N SER A 53 3.49 0.07 13.62
CA SER A 53 3.95 0.70 12.37
C SER A 53 2.90 1.58 11.70
N LEU A 54 1.69 1.73 12.25
CA LEU A 54 0.65 2.60 11.68
C LEU A 54 1.12 4.05 11.40
N PRO A 55 1.81 4.74 12.32
CA PRO A 55 2.31 6.09 12.04
C PRO A 55 3.28 6.13 10.85
N LEU A 56 4.13 5.12 10.71
CA LEU A 56 5.07 5.00 9.58
C LEU A 56 4.34 4.71 8.27
N ILE A 57 3.33 3.84 8.30
CA ILE A 57 2.46 3.53 7.16
C ILE A 57 1.77 4.81 6.68
N GLU A 58 1.17 5.58 7.58
CA GLU A 58 0.52 6.83 7.25
C GLU A 58 1.51 7.88 6.72
N GLU A 59 2.68 7.99 7.32
CA GLU A 59 3.74 8.89 6.85
C GLU A 59 4.10 8.61 5.39
N TRP A 60 4.39 7.35 5.05
CA TRP A 60 4.79 6.97 3.69
C TRP A 60 3.65 7.02 2.69
N LEU A 61 2.40 6.75 3.11
CA LEU A 61 1.22 6.91 2.26
C LEU A 61 0.97 8.37 1.86
N ASN A 62 1.32 9.33 2.72
CA ASN A 62 1.18 10.75 2.44
C ASN A 62 2.43 11.39 1.80
N ASP A 63 3.42 10.58 1.38
CA ASP A 63 4.63 11.08 0.73
C ASP A 63 4.34 11.62 -0.69
N ASN A 64 5.16 12.60 -1.12
CA ASN A 64 5.05 13.18 -2.46
C ASN A 64 5.63 12.26 -3.55
N ASN A 65 6.56 11.37 -3.20
CA ASN A 65 7.14 10.42 -4.14
C ASN A 65 6.18 9.24 -4.37
N PRO A 66 5.67 9.03 -5.59
CA PRO A 66 4.76 7.93 -5.87
C PRO A 66 5.35 6.54 -5.63
N ASN A 67 6.68 6.36 -5.69
CA ASN A 67 7.30 5.08 -5.38
C ASN A 67 7.28 4.77 -3.88
N VAL A 68 7.39 5.78 -3.01
CA VAL A 68 7.25 5.62 -1.55
C VAL A 68 5.82 5.19 -1.21
N VAL A 69 4.82 5.90 -1.75
CA VAL A 69 3.41 5.55 -1.56
C VAL A 69 3.10 4.15 -2.10
N ARG A 70 3.64 3.80 -3.28
CA ARG A 70 3.45 2.47 -3.86
C ARG A 70 4.11 1.38 -3.02
N ALA A 71 5.29 1.62 -2.46
CA ALA A 71 5.98 0.65 -1.62
C ALA A 71 5.10 0.17 -0.47
N VAL A 72 4.37 1.09 0.18
CA VAL A 72 3.36 0.74 1.20
C VAL A 72 2.19 -0.01 0.58
N MET A 73 1.59 0.57 -0.48
CA MET A 73 0.37 0.07 -1.10
C MET A 73 0.52 -1.37 -1.61
N GLU A 74 1.66 -1.69 -2.22
CA GLU A 74 2.00 -3.00 -2.77
C GLU A 74 2.65 -3.93 -1.75
N GLY A 75 3.55 -3.41 -0.90
CA GLY A 75 4.31 -4.22 0.05
C GLY A 75 3.41 -4.94 1.04
N LEU A 76 2.35 -4.27 1.51
CA LEU A 76 1.41 -4.86 2.45
C LEU A 76 0.38 -5.79 1.79
N ARG A 77 0.34 -5.92 0.45
CA ARG A 77 -0.64 -6.81 -0.20
C ARG A 77 -0.37 -8.28 0.14
N ILE A 78 -1.40 -9.10 0.40
CA ILE A 78 -2.78 -8.72 0.70
C ILE A 78 -2.84 -8.14 2.12
N TRP A 79 -3.35 -6.92 2.27
CA TRP A 79 -3.31 -6.16 3.53
C TRP A 79 -4.00 -6.92 4.67
N THR A 80 -5.19 -7.45 4.43
CA THR A 80 -5.97 -8.20 5.42
C THR A 80 -5.45 -9.63 5.66
N SER A 81 -4.29 -9.99 5.12
CA SER A 81 -3.53 -11.18 5.52
C SER A 81 -2.44 -10.86 6.54
N ARG A 82 -2.12 -9.57 6.77
CA ARG A 82 -1.13 -9.16 7.76
C ARG A 82 -1.76 -9.12 9.16
N PRO A 83 -1.00 -9.46 10.23
CA PRO A 83 -1.42 -9.19 11.60
C PRO A 83 -1.95 -7.76 11.78
N PHE A 84 -2.80 -7.55 12.79
CA PHE A 84 -3.58 -6.32 12.99
C PHE A 84 -4.64 -6.04 11.90
N PHE A 85 -4.26 -5.94 10.62
CA PHE A 85 -5.21 -5.65 9.53
C PHE A 85 -6.15 -6.82 9.22
N LYS A 86 -5.74 -8.06 9.53
CA LYS A 86 -6.61 -9.23 9.47
C LYS A 86 -7.79 -9.11 10.43
N GLU A 87 -7.54 -8.64 11.65
CA GLU A 87 -8.57 -8.46 12.68
C GLU A 87 -9.32 -7.12 12.49
N ASN A 88 -8.67 -6.14 11.83
CA ASN A 88 -9.20 -4.80 11.59
C ASN A 88 -9.25 -4.46 10.09
N PRO A 89 -10.01 -5.20 9.26
CA PRO A 89 -10.02 -4.99 7.80
C PRO A 89 -10.53 -3.62 7.38
N ALA A 90 -11.41 -2.99 8.17
CA ALA A 90 -11.92 -1.65 7.91
C ALA A 90 -10.81 -0.57 7.92
N ILE A 91 -9.81 -0.72 8.81
CA ILE A 91 -8.67 0.21 8.88
C ILE A 91 -7.84 0.13 7.60
N ALA A 92 -7.52 -1.09 7.13
CA ALA A 92 -6.82 -1.27 5.86
C ALA A 92 -7.58 -0.64 4.69
N ILE A 93 -8.90 -0.89 4.61
CA ILE A 93 -9.76 -0.33 3.57
C ILE A 93 -9.73 1.20 3.60
N ALA A 94 -9.88 1.82 4.77
CA ALA A 94 -9.88 3.28 4.92
C ALA A 94 -8.55 3.91 4.47
N LEU A 95 -7.41 3.34 4.89
CA LEU A 95 -6.08 3.80 4.49
C LEU A 95 -5.90 3.73 2.97
N ILE A 96 -6.25 2.59 2.35
CA ILE A 96 -6.10 2.39 0.90
C ILE A 96 -7.06 3.31 0.12
N ALA A 97 -8.32 3.38 0.54
CA ALA A 97 -9.37 4.12 -0.17
C ALA A 97 -9.21 5.64 -0.10
N LYS A 98 -8.41 6.18 0.84
CA LYS A 98 -7.98 7.59 0.84
C LYS A 98 -7.30 7.98 -0.49
N HIS A 99 -6.63 7.04 -1.15
CA HIS A 99 -5.89 7.26 -2.39
C HIS A 99 -6.67 6.92 -3.67
N LYS A 100 -7.98 6.63 -3.59
CA LYS A 100 -8.83 6.24 -4.73
C LYS A 100 -8.84 7.21 -5.91
N ALA A 101 -8.63 8.50 -5.65
CA ALA A 101 -8.63 9.57 -6.63
C ALA A 101 -7.22 10.11 -6.95
N ASN A 102 -6.16 9.39 -6.55
CA ASN A 102 -4.77 9.87 -6.69
C ASN A 102 -4.49 10.31 -8.14
N LYS A 103 -3.72 11.39 -8.32
CA LYS A 103 -3.39 11.94 -9.65
C LYS A 103 -2.60 10.93 -10.50
N SER A 104 -1.73 10.13 -9.88
CA SER A 104 -0.94 9.09 -10.52
C SER A 104 -1.79 7.85 -10.85
N GLU A 105 -1.89 7.50 -12.13
CA GLU A 105 -2.57 6.25 -12.54
C GLU A 105 -1.87 5.01 -11.97
N TYR A 106 -0.54 5.05 -11.90
CA TYR A 106 0.28 4.01 -11.31
C TYR A 106 -0.14 3.70 -9.88
N LEU A 107 -0.38 4.72 -9.05
CA LEU A 107 -0.91 4.53 -7.70
C LEU A 107 -2.36 4.06 -7.68
N ARG A 108 -3.21 4.57 -8.57
CA ARG A 108 -4.60 4.09 -8.68
C ARG A 108 -4.69 2.61 -9.03
N LYS A 109 -3.77 2.08 -9.85
CA LYS A 109 -3.67 0.64 -10.14
C LYS A 109 -3.36 -0.16 -8.86
N SER A 110 -2.42 0.31 -8.04
CA SER A 110 -2.09 -0.31 -6.75
C SER A 110 -3.28 -0.28 -5.77
N VAL A 111 -3.95 0.87 -5.63
CA VAL A 111 -5.15 1.01 -4.78
C VAL A 111 -6.24 0.03 -5.20
N GLY A 112 -6.60 0.01 -6.49
CA GLY A 112 -7.65 -0.85 -7.00
C GLY A 112 -7.33 -2.34 -6.84
N ASN A 113 -6.07 -2.72 -7.05
CA ASN A 113 -5.63 -4.10 -6.84
C ASN A 113 -5.61 -4.52 -5.37
N ALA A 114 -5.17 -3.64 -4.46
CA ALA A 114 -5.20 -3.92 -3.03
C ALA A 114 -6.63 -4.11 -2.51
N LEU A 115 -7.58 -3.23 -2.88
CA LEU A 115 -8.99 -3.39 -2.52
C LEU A 115 -9.64 -4.62 -3.17
N LYS A 116 -9.28 -4.94 -4.42
CA LYS A 116 -9.72 -6.17 -5.10
C LYS A 116 -9.20 -7.43 -4.40
N ASP A 117 -8.00 -7.41 -3.81
CA ASP A 117 -7.52 -8.54 -3.04
C ASP A 117 -8.30 -8.71 -1.73
N ILE A 118 -8.60 -7.60 -1.05
CA ILE A 118 -9.41 -7.60 0.17
C ILE A 118 -10.84 -8.10 -0.12
N SER A 119 -11.43 -7.74 -1.27
CA SER A 119 -12.80 -8.12 -1.63
C SER A 119 -13.03 -9.63 -1.78
N LYS A 120 -11.95 -10.41 -1.98
CA LYS A 120 -12.01 -11.88 -2.02
C LYS A 120 -12.47 -12.47 -0.68
N LYS A 121 -12.17 -11.83 0.45
CA LYS A 121 -12.58 -12.28 1.80
C LYS A 121 -13.57 -11.33 2.48
N HIS A 122 -13.47 -10.03 2.24
CA HIS A 122 -14.26 -9.00 2.91
C HIS A 122 -15.16 -8.26 1.91
N ARG A 123 -15.94 -9.02 1.13
CA ARG A 123 -16.74 -8.50 0.01
C ARG A 123 -17.71 -7.40 0.42
N GLU A 124 -18.44 -7.60 1.52
CA GLU A 124 -19.44 -6.62 1.98
C GLU A 124 -18.80 -5.31 2.49
N LEU A 125 -17.63 -5.38 3.13
CA LEU A 125 -16.91 -4.17 3.54
C LEU A 125 -16.46 -3.37 2.32
N ILE A 126 -15.91 -4.03 1.30
CA ILE A 126 -15.53 -3.35 0.05
C ILE A 126 -16.77 -2.80 -0.67
N ARG A 127 -17.89 -3.54 -0.69
CA ARG A 127 -19.14 -3.05 -1.29
C ARG A 127 -19.66 -1.82 -0.57
N ALA A 128 -19.62 -1.79 0.76
CA ALA A 128 -20.02 -0.65 1.57
C ALA A 128 -19.13 0.58 1.30
N GLU A 129 -17.81 0.39 1.19
CA GLU A 129 -16.86 1.46 0.85
C GLU A 129 -17.15 2.04 -0.54
N VAL A 130 -17.18 1.20 -1.59
CA VAL A 130 -17.30 1.71 -2.96
C VAL A 130 -18.66 2.28 -3.31
N ARG A 131 -19.72 1.94 -2.55
CA ARG A 131 -21.05 2.56 -2.68
C ARG A 131 -21.05 4.06 -2.36
N GLN A 132 -20.07 4.51 -1.57
CA GLN A 132 -19.93 5.92 -1.18
C GLN A 132 -19.10 6.72 -2.19
N TRP A 133 -18.54 6.07 -3.22
CA TRP A 133 -17.64 6.72 -4.16
C TRP A 133 -18.40 7.49 -5.24
N ASP A 134 -17.99 8.74 -5.47
CA ASP A 134 -18.47 9.53 -6.61
C ASP A 134 -17.81 9.06 -7.91
N LEU A 135 -18.56 8.28 -8.69
CA LEU A 135 -18.11 7.73 -9.97
C LEU A 135 -18.15 8.73 -11.13
N SER A 136 -18.69 9.94 -10.92
CA SER A 136 -18.58 11.02 -11.92
C SER A 136 -17.13 11.50 -12.07
N ASN A 137 -16.32 11.35 -11.02
CA ASN A 137 -14.89 11.60 -11.06
C ASN A 137 -14.15 10.50 -11.86
N PRO A 138 -13.49 10.83 -13.00
CA PRO A 138 -12.85 9.82 -13.85
C PRO A 138 -11.75 9.02 -13.15
N ARG A 139 -11.03 9.63 -12.19
CA ARG A 139 -9.98 8.95 -11.43
C ARG A 139 -10.56 7.92 -10.46
N ILE A 140 -11.66 8.27 -9.80
CA ILE A 140 -12.37 7.35 -8.90
C ILE A 140 -13.01 6.22 -9.72
N SER A 141 -13.65 6.54 -10.84
CA SER A 141 -14.22 5.56 -11.78
C SER A 141 -13.18 4.54 -12.27
N PHE A 142 -11.95 5.00 -12.58
CA PHE A 142 -10.83 4.11 -12.92
C PHE A 142 -10.53 3.12 -11.79
N THR A 143 -10.33 3.59 -10.56
CA THR A 143 -10.01 2.74 -9.41
C THR A 143 -11.16 1.80 -9.06
N TYR A 144 -12.40 2.27 -9.20
CA TYR A 144 -13.61 1.48 -8.97
C TYR A 144 -13.66 0.27 -9.90
N LYS A 145 -13.40 0.45 -11.20
CA LYS A 145 -13.41 -0.65 -12.19
C LYS A 145 -12.45 -1.78 -11.82
N LEU A 146 -11.28 -1.45 -11.26
CA LEU A 146 -10.32 -2.45 -10.78
C LEU A 146 -10.81 -3.17 -9.52
N THR A 147 -11.33 -2.39 -8.55
CA THR A 147 -11.82 -2.88 -7.27
C THR A 147 -13.04 -3.80 -7.43
N ALA A 148 -14.00 -3.37 -8.24
CA ALA A 148 -15.30 -4.00 -8.40
C ALA A 148 -15.29 -5.28 -9.28
N LYS A 149 -14.13 -5.66 -9.83
CA LYS A 149 -14.01 -6.80 -10.77
C LYS A 149 -14.54 -8.11 -10.19
N LEU A 150 -14.47 -8.29 -8.87
CA LEU A 150 -14.90 -9.49 -8.14
C LEU A 150 -16.12 -9.25 -7.23
N LEU A 151 -16.78 -8.08 -7.33
CA LEU A 151 -17.94 -7.75 -6.50
C LEU A 151 -19.29 -8.20 -7.11
N LYS A 152 -19.24 -8.80 -8.30
CA LYS A 152 -20.39 -9.45 -8.95
C LYS A 152 -20.84 -10.67 -8.18
#